data_AF-A0A6V7JMD5-F1
#
_entry.id   AF-A0A6V7JMD5-F1
#
_cell.length_a   1.000
_cell.length_b   1.000
_cell.length_c   1.000
_cell.angle_alpha   90.00
_cell.angle_beta   90.00
_cell.angle_gamma   90.00
#
_symmetry.space_group_name_H-M   'P 1'
#
loop_
_entity.id
_entity.type
_entity.pdbx_description
1 polymer ?
#
loop_
_entity_poly.entity_id
_entity_poly.type
_entity_poly.pdbx_seq_one_letter_code
_entity_poly.pdbx_strand_id
1 'polypeptide(L)'
;VTSPENRGENLIPSSPSLSPENTSSSSSSSSSSSTEASVRVTTTPHLVNVSYTLWVGTNETYHLVVTAPKNETFYRVMLLAAKMSPHFNFSAADWPNGHYVHTLAGYQEEPLSYHYWLLYRLPTMPDLKSPPGNQLVAPG
;
A
#
# COMPACT_ATOMS: atom_id res chain seq x y z
N VAL A 1 -17.94 -63.20 16.25
CA VAL A 1 -17.89 -62.39 17.48
C VAL A 1 -18.06 -60.93 17.09
N THR A 2 -19.30 -60.44 17.22
CA THR A 2 -19.77 -59.08 17.54
C THR A 2 -18.94 -57.82 17.18
N SER A 3 -19.49 -56.98 16.31
CA SER A 3 -19.57 -55.49 16.44
C SER A 3 -20.56 -55.12 17.59
N PRO A 4 -20.69 -53.86 18.11
CA PRO A 4 -20.63 -52.57 17.37
C PRO A 4 -20.20 -51.26 18.13
N GLU A 5 -20.24 -50.15 17.37
CA GLU A 5 -20.66 -48.76 17.70
C GLU A 5 -19.86 -47.79 18.62
N ASN A 6 -19.39 -46.67 18.04
CA ASN A 6 -19.65 -45.25 18.44
C ASN A 6 -18.80 -44.33 17.52
N ARG A 7 -19.26 -43.39 16.68
CA ARG A 7 -20.34 -42.38 16.66
C ARG A 7 -19.94 -41.04 17.34
N GLY A 8 -19.80 -40.00 16.50
CA GLY A 8 -19.72 -38.56 16.86
C GLY A 8 -18.31 -38.01 17.08
N GLU A 9 -17.90 -36.80 16.68
CA GLU A 9 -18.59 -35.66 16.06
C GLU A 9 -17.59 -34.76 15.31
N ASN A 10 -18.11 -34.05 14.31
CA ASN A 10 -17.52 -32.94 13.57
C ASN A 10 -16.89 -31.88 14.50
N LEU A 11 -15.60 -31.58 14.35
CA LEU A 11 -15.00 -30.38 14.91
C LEU A 11 -14.88 -29.32 13.79
N ILE A 12 -15.93 -28.52 13.68
CA ILE A 12 -15.92 -27.22 13.01
C ILE A 12 -15.33 -26.22 14.01
N PRO A 13 -14.25 -25.50 13.71
CA PRO A 13 -13.90 -24.32 14.50
C PRO A 13 -14.81 -23.16 14.08
N SER A 14 -15.78 -22.85 14.94
CA SER A 14 -16.66 -21.68 14.84
C SER A 14 -15.84 -20.39 14.86
N SER A 15 -15.99 -19.57 13.81
CA SER A 15 -15.52 -18.18 13.78
C SER A 15 -16.32 -17.32 14.78
N PRO A 16 -15.69 -16.39 15.53
CA PRO A 16 -16.45 -15.43 16.32
C PRO A 16 -17.04 -14.34 15.40
N SER A 17 -18.37 -14.36 15.28
CA SER A 17 -19.17 -13.27 14.72
C SER A 17 -19.24 -12.11 15.72
N LEU A 18 -18.58 -10.99 15.42
CA LEU A 18 -18.73 -9.74 16.17
C LEU A 18 -19.92 -8.96 15.60
N SER A 19 -20.94 -8.76 16.44
CA SER A 19 -22.05 -7.85 16.18
C SER A 19 -21.65 -6.41 16.56
N PRO A 20 -22.20 -5.37 15.92
CA PRO A 20 -21.92 -3.98 16.28
C PRO A 20 -22.81 -3.53 17.44
N GLU A 21 -22.22 -3.13 18.56
CA GLU A 21 -22.92 -2.39 19.62
C GLU A 21 -22.88 -0.90 19.32
N ASN A 22 -24.08 -0.33 19.27
CA ASN A 22 -24.39 1.03 18.89
C ASN A 22 -24.68 1.80 20.20
N THR A 23 -23.76 2.67 20.63
CA THR A 23 -23.98 3.54 21.81
C THR A 23 -23.77 4.99 21.43
N SER A 24 -24.88 5.65 21.13
CA SER A 24 -25.00 7.09 21.02
C SER A 24 -25.04 7.74 22.41
N SER A 25 -24.14 8.67 22.67
CA SER A 25 -24.32 9.70 23.69
C SER A 25 -23.91 11.07 23.15
N SER A 26 -24.82 12.02 23.33
CA SER A 26 -24.80 13.40 22.85
C SER A 26 -24.33 14.38 23.94
N SER A 27 -24.03 15.61 23.49
CA SER A 27 -23.73 16.86 24.21
C SER A 27 -22.23 17.06 24.52
N SER A 28 -21.60 18.22 24.32
CA SER A 28 -22.10 19.58 24.13
C SER A 28 -21.04 20.46 23.44
N SER A 29 -21.52 21.47 22.74
CA SER A 29 -20.80 22.61 22.15
C SER A 29 -19.87 23.35 23.11
N SER A 30 -18.66 23.67 22.64
CA SER A 30 -17.97 24.91 23.01
C SER A 30 -17.21 25.45 21.80
N SER A 31 -17.77 26.51 21.23
CA SER A 31 -17.14 27.40 20.27
C SER A 31 -15.99 28.16 20.92
N SER A 32 -14.78 27.98 20.39
CA SER A 32 -13.67 28.91 20.57
C SER A 32 -13.17 29.31 19.18
N SER A 33 -13.67 30.47 18.73
CA SER A 33 -13.15 31.18 17.58
C SER A 33 -11.77 31.75 17.94
N SER A 34 -10.73 31.03 17.59
CA SER A 34 -9.39 31.59 17.46
C SER A 34 -9.12 31.75 15.98
N THR A 35 -9.43 32.94 15.46
CA THR A 35 -9.02 33.35 14.12
C THR A 35 -7.51 33.59 14.14
N GLU A 36 -6.72 32.52 14.17
CA GLU A 36 -5.33 32.60 13.76
C GLU A 36 -5.33 32.61 12.25
N ALA A 37 -5.20 33.82 11.68
CA ALA A 37 -4.84 34.00 10.29
C ALA A 37 -3.44 33.40 10.09
N SER A 38 -3.40 32.08 9.90
CA SER A 38 -2.25 31.39 9.36
C SER A 38 -2.03 31.99 7.98
N VAL A 39 -1.03 32.86 7.91
CA VAL A 39 -0.50 33.42 6.66
C VAL A 39 -0.10 32.21 5.82
N ARG A 40 -1.00 31.79 4.93
CA ARG A 40 -0.68 30.84 3.87
C ARG A 40 0.32 31.57 2.99
N VAL A 41 1.60 31.40 3.27
CA VAL A 41 2.64 31.73 2.31
C VAL A 41 2.32 30.87 1.09
N THR A 42 1.80 31.50 0.03
CA THR A 42 1.49 30.85 -1.23
C THR A 42 2.80 30.58 -1.96
N THR A 43 3.66 29.72 -1.41
CA THR A 43 4.80 29.18 -2.14
C THR A 43 4.26 28.24 -3.20
N THR A 44 4.43 28.61 -4.47
CA THR A 44 4.19 27.69 -5.58
C THR A 44 4.99 26.41 -5.32
N PRO A 45 4.35 25.23 -5.31
CA PRO A 45 5.03 23.99 -4.98
C PRO A 45 6.14 23.73 -6.01
N HIS A 46 7.38 23.56 -5.51
CA HIS A 46 8.50 23.20 -6.36
C HIS A 46 8.33 21.75 -6.82
N LEU A 47 8.20 21.52 -8.12
CA LEU A 47 8.00 20.18 -8.68
C LEU A 47 9.33 19.48 -8.95
N VAL A 48 9.33 18.15 -8.89
CA VAL A 48 10.45 17.27 -9.23
C VAL A 48 9.97 16.11 -10.09
N ASN A 49 10.87 15.53 -10.88
CA ASN A 49 10.60 14.36 -11.71
C ASN A 49 11.16 13.11 -11.03
N VAL A 50 10.31 12.11 -10.85
CA VAL A 50 10.64 10.82 -10.26
C VAL A 50 10.58 9.76 -11.37
N SER A 51 11.69 9.07 -11.59
CA SER A 51 11.71 7.89 -12.44
C SER A 51 11.15 6.69 -11.68
N TYR A 52 10.08 6.09 -12.20
CA TYR A 52 9.45 4.91 -11.61
C TYR A 52 9.50 3.75 -12.60
N THR A 53 10.28 2.73 -12.23
CA THR A 53 10.37 1.46 -12.96
C THR A 53 9.73 0.35 -12.14
N LEU A 54 8.95 -0.49 -12.81
CA LEU A 54 8.29 -1.66 -12.24
C LEU A 54 8.76 -2.90 -12.99
N TRP A 55 9.28 -3.88 -12.26
CA TRP A 55 9.61 -5.20 -12.78
C TRP A 55 8.62 -6.22 -12.25
N VAL A 56 8.04 -7.01 -13.13
CA VAL A 56 7.12 -8.10 -12.78
C VAL A 56 7.67 -9.41 -13.33
N GLY A 57 8.04 -10.31 -12.43
CA GLY A 57 8.71 -11.55 -12.79
C GLY A 57 10.00 -11.31 -13.60
N THR A 58 10.24 -12.16 -14.59
CA THR A 58 11.43 -12.07 -15.47
C THR A 58 11.14 -11.41 -16.82
N ASN A 59 9.88 -11.14 -17.14
CA ASN A 59 9.46 -10.89 -18.53
C ASN A 59 8.86 -9.50 -18.74
N GLU A 60 8.37 -8.84 -17.69
CA GLU A 60 7.67 -7.57 -17.80
C GLU A 60 8.43 -6.46 -17.08
N THR A 61 8.74 -5.41 -17.82
CA THR A 61 9.28 -4.17 -17.27
C THR A 61 8.47 -2.99 -17.79
N TYR A 62 8.00 -2.15 -16.87
CA TYR A 62 7.31 -0.90 -17.17
C TYR A 62 8.09 0.27 -16.60
N HIS A 63 8.04 1.41 -17.28
CA HIS A 63 8.75 2.61 -16.88
C HIS A 63 7.91 3.84 -17.17
N LEU A 64 7.88 4.79 -16.23
CA LEU A 64 7.38 6.14 -16.47
C LEU A 64 8.09 7.17 -15.60
N VAL A 65 7.93 8.44 -15.96
CA VAL A 65 8.40 9.58 -15.17
C VAL A 65 7.18 10.31 -14.60
N VAL A 66 7.12 10.41 -13.27
CA VAL A 66 6.06 11.14 -12.55
C VAL A 66 6.57 12.51 -12.13
N THR A 67 5.82 13.56 -12.43
CA THR A 67 6.04 14.88 -11.84
C THR A 67 5.25 15.00 -10.54
N ALA A 68 5.95 15.28 -9.44
CA ALA A 68 5.35 15.41 -8.11
C ALA A 68 5.92 16.62 -7.36
N PRO A 69 5.21 17.20 -6.37
CA PRO A 69 5.80 18.16 -5.46
C PRO A 69 7.05 17.63 -4.77
N LYS A 70 8.02 18.50 -4.51
CA LYS A 70 9.18 18.16 -3.70
C LYS A 70 8.74 17.80 -2.28
N ASN A 71 9.42 16.81 -1.68
CA ASN A 71 9.14 16.25 -0.35
C ASN A 71 7.82 15.46 -0.25
N GLU A 72 7.27 15.03 -1.38
CA GLU A 72 6.12 14.11 -1.40
C GLU A 72 6.55 12.67 -1.08
N THR A 73 5.63 11.86 -0.57
CA THR A 73 5.88 10.43 -0.30
C THR A 73 5.85 9.60 -1.58
N PHE A 74 6.55 8.46 -1.56
CA PHE A 74 6.52 7.52 -2.70
C PHE A 74 5.11 6.98 -2.95
N TYR A 75 4.31 6.77 -1.88
CA TYR A 75 2.92 6.36 -2.02
C TYR A 75 2.11 7.34 -2.89
N ARG A 76 2.33 8.65 -2.75
CA ARG A 76 1.68 9.63 -3.62
C ARG A 76 2.16 9.53 -5.06
N VAL A 77 3.46 9.28 -5.27
CA VAL A 77 4.01 9.03 -6.61
C VAL A 77 3.33 7.82 -7.24
N MET A 78 3.08 6.73 -6.49
CA MET A 78 2.33 5.57 -6.98
C MET A 78 0.89 5.94 -7.38
N LEU A 79 0.18 6.75 -6.57
CA LEU A 79 -1.17 7.22 -6.91
C LEU A 79 -1.20 8.07 -8.19
N LEU A 80 -0.16 8.88 -8.42
CA LEU A 80 -0.04 9.66 -9.65
C LEU A 80 0.29 8.76 -10.85
N ALA A 81 1.20 7.80 -10.68
CA ALA A 81 1.56 6.84 -11.71
C ALA A 81 0.36 6.00 -12.17
N ALA A 82 -0.46 5.52 -11.24
CA ALA A 82 -1.69 4.76 -11.50
C ALA A 82 -2.70 5.53 -12.37
N LYS A 83 -2.76 6.87 -12.24
CA LYS A 83 -3.60 7.72 -13.10
C LYS A 83 -3.04 7.88 -14.51
N MET A 84 -1.73 7.73 -14.68
CA MET A 84 -1.05 7.91 -15.96
C MET A 84 -1.02 6.61 -16.78
N SER A 85 -0.93 5.45 -16.13
CA SER A 85 -0.87 4.16 -16.80
C SER A 85 -1.49 3.03 -15.96
N PRO A 86 -2.32 2.16 -16.57
CA PRO A 86 -2.95 1.04 -15.86
C PRO A 86 -1.93 0.03 -15.34
N HIS A 87 -0.73 -0.05 -15.93
CA HIS A 87 0.35 -0.92 -15.43
C HIS A 87 0.87 -0.51 -14.05
N PHE A 88 0.55 0.69 -13.58
CA PHE A 88 0.95 1.19 -12.26
C PHE A 88 -0.21 1.22 -11.26
N ASN A 89 -1.35 0.63 -11.60
CA ASN A 89 -2.42 0.41 -10.63
C ASN A 89 -1.95 -0.53 -9.52
N PHE A 90 -2.35 -0.23 -8.29
CA PHE A 90 -1.99 -1.00 -7.13
C PHE A 90 -3.14 -1.07 -6.12
N SER A 91 -3.04 -2.01 -5.17
CA SER A 91 -3.88 -2.07 -3.99
C SER A 91 -3.00 -2.13 -2.74
N ALA A 92 -3.42 -1.38 -1.72
CA ALA A 92 -2.70 -1.29 -0.47
C ALA A 92 -3.66 -1.41 0.71
N ALA A 93 -3.16 -1.99 1.80
CA ALA A 93 -3.83 -2.03 3.09
C ALA A 93 -3.25 -0.95 4.00
N ASP A 94 -4.10 -0.33 4.81
CA ASP A 94 -3.67 0.60 5.85
C ASP A 94 -3.17 -0.16 7.07
N TRP A 95 -1.93 0.10 7.46
CA TRP A 95 -1.30 -0.45 8.65
C TRP A 95 -0.89 0.69 9.59
N PRO A 96 -0.73 0.44 10.90
CA PRO A 96 -0.36 1.49 11.85
C PRO A 96 0.94 2.24 11.50
N ASN A 97 1.85 1.58 10.77
CA ASN A 97 3.14 2.11 10.34
C ASN A 97 3.15 2.65 8.90
N GLY A 98 2.04 2.60 8.17
CA GLY A 98 1.95 3.13 6.80
C GLY A 98 1.09 2.27 5.88
N HIS A 99 1.25 2.49 4.57
CA HIS A 99 0.53 1.73 3.56
C HIS A 99 1.34 0.51 3.11
N TYR A 100 0.74 -0.67 3.24
CA TYR A 100 1.33 -1.91 2.76
C TYR A 100 0.78 -2.26 1.38
N VAL A 101 1.62 -2.18 0.36
CA VAL A 101 1.21 -2.48 -1.01
C VAL A 101 1.36 -3.97 -1.29
N HIS A 102 0.23 -4.64 -1.53
CA HIS A 102 0.17 -6.10 -1.70
C HIS A 102 -0.21 -6.52 -3.13
N THR A 103 -0.54 -5.57 -4.01
CA THR A 103 -0.88 -5.84 -5.40
C THR A 103 -0.40 -4.71 -6.28
N LEU A 104 0.35 -5.00 -7.34
CA LEU A 104 0.74 -4.04 -8.39
C LEU A 104 0.52 -4.66 -9.77
N ALA A 105 0.12 -3.85 -10.74
CA ALA A 105 -0.12 -4.28 -12.13
C ALA A 105 -1.10 -5.47 -12.26
N GLY A 106 -1.97 -5.68 -11.27
CA GLY A 106 -2.89 -6.83 -11.22
C GLY A 106 -2.28 -8.11 -10.61
N TYR A 107 -0.99 -8.10 -10.25
CA TYR A 107 -0.32 -9.23 -9.62
C TYR A 107 -0.35 -9.08 -8.10
N GLN A 108 -1.02 -10.02 -7.43
CA GLN A 108 -1.07 -10.08 -5.97
C GLN A 108 0.16 -10.82 -5.44
N GLU A 109 0.67 -10.36 -4.31
CA GLU A 109 1.72 -11.08 -3.60
C GLU A 109 1.26 -12.45 -3.10
N GLU A 110 2.19 -13.40 -2.99
CA GLU A 110 1.94 -14.74 -2.50
C GLU A 110 3.02 -15.12 -1.48
N PRO A 111 2.80 -14.82 -0.19
CA PRO A 111 3.81 -15.04 0.84
C PRO A 111 4.29 -16.49 0.94
N LEU A 112 3.39 -17.46 0.73
CA LEU A 112 3.70 -18.90 0.74
C LEU A 112 4.63 -19.31 -0.41
N SER A 113 4.55 -18.59 -1.53
CA SER A 113 5.41 -18.78 -2.72
C SER A 113 6.65 -17.89 -2.68
N TYR A 114 6.82 -17.09 -1.62
CA TYR A 114 7.86 -16.07 -1.49
C TYR A 114 7.82 -14.97 -2.57
N HIS A 115 6.64 -14.68 -3.12
CA HIS A 115 6.45 -13.57 -4.04
C HIS A 115 6.03 -12.31 -3.27
N TYR A 116 6.92 -11.32 -3.22
CA TYR A 116 6.71 -10.05 -2.54
C TYR A 116 7.04 -8.88 -3.46
N TRP A 117 6.42 -7.73 -3.19
CA TRP A 117 6.82 -6.48 -3.81
C TRP A 117 7.97 -5.83 -3.05
N LEU A 118 9.06 -5.57 -3.76
CA LEU A 118 10.23 -4.90 -3.21
C LEU A 118 10.29 -3.45 -3.72
N LEU A 119 10.41 -2.52 -2.80
CA LEU A 119 10.62 -1.11 -3.11
C LEU A 119 12.12 -0.81 -3.07
N TYR A 120 12.65 -0.24 -4.15
CA TYR A 120 14.05 0.15 -4.25
C TYR A 120 14.18 1.67 -4.35
N ARG A 121 15.23 2.22 -3.73
CA ARG A 121 15.60 3.63 -3.89
C ARG A 121 16.97 3.72 -4.51
N LEU A 122 17.02 4.19 -5.75
CA LEU A 122 18.26 4.24 -6.54
C LEU A 122 18.76 5.68 -6.69
N PRO A 123 20.09 5.90 -6.63
CA PRO A 123 20.68 7.22 -6.84
C PRO A 123 20.69 7.63 -8.32
N THR A 124 20.61 6.66 -9.22
CA THR A 124 20.66 6.83 -10.68
C THR A 124 19.56 6.02 -11.36
N MET A 125 19.32 6.32 -12.63
CA MET A 125 18.39 5.56 -13.47
C MET A 125 18.79 4.07 -13.49
N PRO A 126 17.86 3.13 -13.19
CA PRO A 126 18.13 1.70 -13.28
C PRO A 126 18.28 1.22 -14.73
N ASP A 127 18.95 0.09 -14.91
CA ASP A 127 18.81 -0.70 -16.13
C ASP A 127 17.45 -1.41 -16.14
N LEU A 128 16.64 -1.13 -17.15
CA LEU A 128 15.30 -1.72 -17.30
C LEU A 128 15.34 -3.23 -17.50
N LYS A 129 16.45 -3.78 -18.01
CA LYS A 129 16.60 -5.22 -18.27
C LYS A 129 17.10 -6.01 -17.06
N SER A 130 17.53 -5.32 -16.01
CA SER A 130 18.14 -5.96 -14.85
C SER A 130 17.56 -5.37 -13.56
N PRO A 131 16.62 -6.07 -12.89
CA PRO A 131 16.06 -5.57 -11.64
C PRO A 131 17.16 -5.40 -10.58
N PRO A 132 17.07 -4.37 -9.73
CA PRO A 132 18.06 -4.15 -8.67
C PRO A 132 18.13 -5.34 -7.70
N GLY A 133 19.33 -5.66 -7.23
CA GLY A 133 19.51 -6.69 -6.21
C GLY A 133 19.04 -6.24 -4.81
N ASN A 134 18.83 -7.22 -3.92
CA ASN A 134 18.29 -7.03 -2.57
C ASN A 134 19.04 -6.00 -1.70
N GLN A 135 20.31 -5.72 -2.01
CA GLN A 135 21.12 -4.73 -1.31
C GLN A 135 20.66 -3.27 -1.51
N LEU A 136 19.74 -3.02 -2.44
CA LEU A 136 19.22 -1.68 -2.76
C LEU A 136 17.78 -1.47 -2.28
N VAL A 137 17.23 -2.42 -1.52
CA VAL A 137 15.87 -2.32 -0.95
C VAL A 137 15.81 -1.07 -0.06
N ALA A 138 14.77 -0.27 -0.26
CA ALA A 138 14.56 0.96 0.48
C ALA A 138 14.33 0.66 1.97
N PRO A 139 14.88 1.48 2.88
CA PRO A 139 14.55 1.36 4.30
C PRO A 139 13.05 1.65 4.51
N GLY A 140 12.44 0.88 5.41
CA GLY A 140 11.05 1.05 5.86
C GLY A 140 10.88 2.20 6.84
#